data_AF-A0A2H9NZX1-F1
#
_entry.id   AF-A0A2H9NZX1-F1
#
_cell.length_a   1.000
_cell.length_b   1.000
_cell.length_c   1.000
_cell.angle_alpha   90.00
_cell.angle_beta   90.00
_cell.angle_gamma   90.00
#
_symmetry.space_group_name_H-M   'P 1'
#
loop_
_entity.id
_entity.type
_entity.pdbx_description
1 polymer ?
#
loop_
_entity_poly.entity_id
_entity_poly.type
_entity_poly.pdbx_seq_one_letter_code
_entity_poly.pdbx_strand_id
1 'polypeptide(L)'
;EWRQLPRWKKIIQEIGIQEPVPKDPRGTIESVLGDEEFMAKDHEFTKAFTKTREFQEVYEAKLASSLIASKMIGNLYTASLYLGFRSCLEFEYQKGIDLNGKRFGFGSYGSGSSAMVFSGLIQPQYEEIVKNMNIEAELAPRRRLTLQEYETLHENKLSPEEPMLHTKREFILVDVNTTTESRGERRYIFNE
;
A
#
# COMPACT_ATOMS: atom_id res chain seq x y z
N GLU A 1 8.94 9.78 17.15
CA GLU A 1 9.36 11.11 16.69
C GLU A 1 10.88 11.21 16.59
N TRP A 2 11.45 11.69 15.47
CA TRP A 2 12.92 11.80 15.30
C TRP A 2 13.46 13.13 15.78
N ARG A 3 12.65 14.19 15.74
CA ARG A 3 13.04 15.58 16.00
C ARG A 3 13.64 15.84 17.37
N GLN A 4 13.33 14.97 18.33
CA GLN A 4 13.83 15.06 19.71
C GLN A 4 15.10 14.21 19.95
N LEU A 5 15.53 13.41 18.96
CA LEU A 5 16.66 12.51 19.10
C LEU A 5 17.97 13.19 18.73
N PRO A 6 19.11 12.80 19.35
CA PRO A 6 20.42 13.38 19.03
C PRO A 6 20.78 13.32 17.53
N ARG A 7 20.35 12.25 16.83
CA ARG A 7 20.57 12.09 15.39
C ARG A 7 19.95 13.20 14.55
N TRP A 8 18.90 13.87 15.02
CA TRP A 8 18.21 14.92 14.27
C TRP A 8 19.12 16.12 13.99
N LYS A 9 19.92 16.53 14.97
CA LYS A 9 20.85 17.66 14.81
C LYS A 9 21.86 17.40 13.69
N LYS A 10 22.38 16.17 13.62
CA LYS A 10 23.30 15.74 12.57
C LYS A 10 22.62 15.74 11.19
N ILE A 11 21.40 15.22 11.12
CA ILE A 11 20.58 15.21 9.89
C ILE A 11 20.32 16.62 9.38
N ILE A 12 19.94 17.56 10.24
CA ILE A 12 19.70 18.96 9.84
C ILE A 12 20.99 19.62 9.34
N GLN A 13 22.13 19.36 9.99
CA GLN A 13 23.44 19.86 9.53
C GLN A 13 23.83 19.30 8.16
N GLU A 14 23.57 18.02 7.91
CA GLU A 14 23.83 17.36 6.63
C GLU A 14 22.93 17.89 5.51
N ILE A 15 21.64 18.08 5.79
CA ILE A 15 20.67 18.61 4.83
C ILE A 15 20.98 20.07 4.48
N GLY A 16 21.44 20.86 5.44
CA GLY A 16 21.76 22.28 5.25
C GLY A 16 20.54 23.18 5.02
N ILE A 17 19.32 22.65 5.23
CA ILE A 17 18.05 23.36 5.11
C ILE A 17 17.43 23.43 6.52
N GLN A 18 17.01 24.62 6.93
CA GLN A 18 16.26 24.79 8.15
C GLN A 18 14.86 24.16 8.00
N GLU A 19 14.45 23.36 8.97
CA GLU A 19 13.13 22.74 8.97
C GLU A 19 12.02 23.82 8.94
N PRO A 20 11.11 23.78 7.94
CA PRO A 20 10.00 24.73 7.85
C PRO A 20 9.03 24.57 9.02
N VAL A 21 8.46 25.68 9.49
CA VAL A 21 7.48 25.69 10.57
C VAL A 21 6.16 26.27 10.03
N PRO A 22 5.01 25.62 10.26
CA PRO A 22 3.72 26.15 9.85
C PRO A 22 3.44 27.52 10.49
N LYS A 23 2.81 28.44 9.76
CA LYS A 23 2.42 29.76 10.29
C LYS A 23 1.34 29.66 11.36
N ASP A 24 0.39 28.73 11.22
CA ASP A 24 -0.65 28.49 12.22
C ASP A 24 -0.17 27.49 13.28
N PRO A 25 0.04 27.92 14.54
CA PRO A 25 0.51 27.03 15.61
C PRO A 25 -0.53 25.98 16.02
N ARG A 26 -1.80 26.11 15.59
CA ARG A 26 -2.86 25.12 15.84
C ARG A 26 -2.73 23.90 14.93
N GLY A 27 -2.07 24.04 13.77
CA GLY A 27 -1.75 22.95 12.86
C GLY A 27 -2.96 22.19 12.31
N THR A 28 -4.10 22.84 12.08
CA THR A 28 -5.23 22.14 11.43
C THR A 28 -4.84 21.77 10.00
N ILE A 29 -5.34 20.65 9.49
CA ILE A 29 -5.00 20.15 8.16
C ILE A 29 -5.29 21.22 7.10
N GLU A 30 -6.42 21.91 7.21
CA GLU A 30 -6.84 22.96 6.28
C GLU A 30 -5.90 24.17 6.32
N SER A 31 -5.43 24.57 7.51
CA SER A 31 -4.50 25.69 7.68
C SER A 31 -3.12 25.40 7.09
N VAL A 32 -2.65 24.15 7.23
CA VAL A 32 -1.35 23.71 6.72
C VAL A 32 -1.39 23.56 5.20
N LEU A 33 -2.44 22.91 4.68
CA LEU A 33 -2.62 22.73 3.23
C LEU A 33 -2.87 24.05 2.49
N GLY A 34 -3.44 25.05 3.17
CA GLY A 34 -3.65 26.39 2.60
C GLY A 34 -2.41 27.29 2.57
N ASP A 35 -1.32 26.94 3.28
CA ASP A 35 -0.07 27.71 3.27
C ASP A 35 0.88 27.19 2.18
N GLU A 36 0.66 27.63 0.94
CA GLU A 36 1.42 27.20 -0.23
C GLU A 36 2.95 27.37 -0.06
N GLU A 37 3.37 28.46 0.60
CA GLU A 37 4.78 28.74 0.85
C GLU A 37 5.39 27.73 1.82
N PHE A 38 4.67 27.40 2.90
CA PHE A 38 5.08 26.34 3.81
C PHE A 38 5.15 24.99 3.08
N MET A 39 4.12 24.64 2.31
CA MET A 39 4.07 23.37 1.58
C MET A 39 5.21 23.21 0.58
N ALA A 40 5.59 24.28 -0.13
CA ALA A 40 6.74 24.25 -1.04
C ALA A 40 8.06 24.01 -0.27
N LYS A 41 8.28 24.74 0.82
CA LYS A 41 9.47 24.58 1.67
C LYS A 41 9.52 23.20 2.34
N ASP A 42 8.39 22.70 2.83
CA ASP A 42 8.27 21.38 3.45
C ASP A 42 8.52 20.26 2.45
N HIS A 43 8.07 20.42 1.20
CA HIS A 43 8.38 19.50 0.12
C HIS A 43 9.88 19.46 -0.19
N GLU A 44 10.55 20.60 -0.31
CA GLU A 44 12.00 20.66 -0.51
C GLU A 44 12.77 20.04 0.64
N PHE A 45 12.39 20.37 1.88
CA PHE A 45 12.97 19.80 3.08
C PHE A 45 12.80 18.27 3.12
N THR A 46 11.58 17.78 2.89
CA THR A 46 11.26 16.35 2.88
C THR A 46 12.05 15.61 1.79
N LYS A 47 12.18 16.21 0.60
CA LYS A 47 12.99 15.65 -0.49
C LYS A 47 14.47 15.56 -0.13
N ALA A 48 15.01 16.51 0.61
CA ALA A 48 16.40 16.45 1.07
C ALA A 48 16.56 15.45 2.23
N PHE A 49 15.65 15.46 3.21
CA PHE A 49 15.64 14.53 4.34
C PHE A 49 15.56 13.07 3.90
N THR A 50 14.67 12.75 2.95
CA THR A 50 14.52 11.39 2.44
C THR A 50 15.77 10.85 1.77
N LYS A 51 16.70 11.70 1.30
CA LYS A 51 17.99 11.28 0.70
C LYS A 51 19.10 11.01 1.72
N THR A 52 18.90 11.39 2.98
CA THR A 52 19.91 11.17 4.03
C THR A 52 20.12 9.69 4.28
N ARG A 53 21.35 9.32 4.62
CA ARG A 53 21.70 7.92 4.91
C ARG A 53 20.84 7.36 6.04
N GLU A 54 20.64 8.13 7.10
CA GLU A 54 19.85 7.75 8.27
C GLU A 54 18.39 7.43 7.89
N PHE A 55 17.75 8.22 7.01
CA PHE A 55 16.40 7.93 6.53
C PHE A 55 16.38 6.66 5.68
N GLN A 56 17.30 6.56 4.71
CA GLN A 56 17.40 5.40 3.81
C GLN A 56 17.58 4.10 4.58
N GLU A 57 18.46 4.07 5.59
CA GLU A 57 18.66 2.90 6.45
C GLU A 57 17.37 2.47 7.16
N VAL A 58 16.60 3.42 7.70
CA VAL A 58 15.34 3.08 8.38
C VAL A 58 14.25 2.69 7.39
N TYR A 59 14.18 3.35 6.24
CA TYR A 59 13.24 3.02 5.18
C TYR A 59 13.47 1.58 4.68
N GLU A 60 14.73 1.23 4.35
CA GLU A 60 15.10 -0.11 3.91
C GLU A 60 14.83 -1.16 4.99
N ALA A 61 15.16 -0.87 6.25
CA ALA A 61 14.99 -1.82 7.35
C ALA A 61 13.54 -1.98 7.85
N LYS A 62 12.62 -1.06 7.53
CA LYS A 62 11.26 -1.06 8.11
C LYS A 62 10.11 -0.97 7.13
N LEU A 63 10.33 -0.45 5.92
CA LEU A 63 9.26 -0.16 4.97
C LEU A 63 9.45 -0.81 3.61
N ALA A 64 10.67 -0.86 3.08
CA ALA A 64 10.93 -1.29 1.70
C ALA A 64 10.27 -2.64 1.34
N SER A 65 10.44 -3.66 2.19
CA SER A 65 9.85 -5.00 1.98
C SER A 65 8.33 -5.00 1.95
N SER A 66 7.68 -4.09 2.70
CA SER A 66 6.21 -3.98 2.70
C SER A 66 5.66 -3.38 1.40
N LEU A 67 6.48 -2.71 0.59
CA LEU A 67 6.02 -2.00 -0.61
C LEU A 67 6.20 -2.80 -1.90
N ILE A 68 6.91 -3.93 -1.87
CA ILE A 68 7.23 -4.70 -3.08
C ILE A 68 5.96 -5.23 -3.73
N ALA A 69 5.06 -5.88 -2.96
CA ALA A 69 3.78 -6.35 -3.48
C ALA A 69 2.90 -5.22 -4.04
N SER A 70 2.86 -4.08 -3.35
CA SER A 70 2.09 -2.91 -3.80
C SER A 70 2.59 -2.37 -5.15
N LYS A 71 3.89 -2.45 -5.44
CA LYS A 71 4.43 -2.07 -6.77
C LYS A 71 3.95 -3.00 -7.89
N MET A 72 3.66 -4.26 -7.59
CA MET A 72 3.22 -5.26 -8.57
C MET A 72 1.71 -5.27 -8.82
N ILE A 73 0.92 -4.82 -7.84
CA ILE A 73 -0.55 -4.92 -7.86
C ILE A 73 -1.24 -3.55 -7.94
N GLY A 74 -0.67 -2.52 -7.30
CA GLY A 74 -1.32 -1.22 -7.13
C GLY A 74 -2.16 -1.13 -5.85
N ASN A 75 -3.07 -0.16 -5.82
CA ASN A 75 -3.90 0.11 -4.64
C ASN A 75 -5.13 -0.83 -4.60
N LEU A 76 -5.26 -1.60 -3.53
CA LEU A 76 -6.40 -2.48 -3.25
C LEU A 76 -7.35 -1.92 -2.17
N TYR A 77 -7.32 -0.60 -1.94
CA TYR A 77 -8.08 0.07 -0.89
C TYR A 77 -7.87 -0.59 0.48
N THR A 78 -8.91 -1.19 1.05
CA THR A 78 -8.90 -1.79 2.40
C THR A 78 -7.89 -2.93 2.52
N ALA A 79 -7.60 -3.64 1.42
CA ALA A 79 -6.63 -4.74 1.42
C ALA A 79 -5.17 -4.27 1.31
N SER A 80 -4.90 -3.01 0.97
CA SER A 80 -3.54 -2.49 0.78
C SER A 80 -2.66 -2.63 2.03
N LEU A 81 -3.23 -2.42 3.22
CA LEU A 81 -2.51 -2.60 4.49
C LEU A 81 -2.03 -4.05 4.66
N TYR A 82 -2.91 -5.01 4.40
CA TYR A 82 -2.63 -6.43 4.56
C TYR A 82 -1.75 -6.98 3.45
N LEU A 83 -1.86 -6.43 2.24
CA LEU A 83 -0.92 -6.70 1.15
C LEU A 83 0.50 -6.28 1.55
N GLY A 84 0.65 -5.10 2.17
CA GLY A 84 1.94 -4.65 2.67
C GLY A 84 2.49 -5.50 3.80
N PHE A 85 1.61 -6.00 4.68
CA PHE A 85 2.00 -6.95 5.72
C PHE A 85 2.47 -8.29 5.13
N ARG A 86 1.68 -8.90 4.23
CA ARG A 86 2.05 -10.12 3.50
C ARG A 86 3.40 -9.95 2.78
N SER A 87 3.58 -8.81 2.10
CA SER A 87 4.82 -8.44 1.41
C SER A 87 6.00 -8.41 2.37
N CYS A 88 5.86 -7.76 3.53
CA CYS A 88 6.95 -7.69 4.50
C CYS A 88 7.35 -9.07 5.03
N LEU A 89 6.37 -9.92 5.37
CA LEU A 89 6.66 -11.30 5.80
C LEU A 89 7.48 -12.05 4.73
N GLU A 90 6.99 -12.05 3.49
CA GLU A 90 7.61 -12.79 2.38
C GLU A 90 9.03 -12.30 2.08
N PHE A 91 9.23 -11.01 1.89
CA PHE A 91 10.50 -10.48 1.43
C PHE A 91 11.56 -10.37 2.55
N GLU A 92 11.17 -10.22 3.81
CA GLU A 92 12.12 -10.35 4.93
C GLU A 92 12.56 -11.80 5.13
N TYR A 93 11.64 -12.77 4.98
CA TYR A 93 11.96 -14.19 5.01
C TYR A 93 12.95 -14.57 3.89
N GLN A 94 12.73 -14.09 2.66
CA GLN A 94 13.66 -14.30 1.54
C GLN A 94 15.05 -13.70 1.77
N LYS A 95 15.14 -12.60 2.54
CA LYS A 95 16.43 -12.00 2.97
C LYS A 95 17.10 -12.77 4.12
N GLY A 96 16.46 -13.81 4.66
CA GLY A 96 16.93 -14.54 5.83
C GLY A 96 16.80 -13.75 7.15
N ILE A 97 15.91 -12.76 7.19
CA ILE A 97 15.66 -11.98 8.40
C ILE A 97 14.57 -12.67 9.23
N ASP A 98 14.96 -13.20 10.39
CA ASP A 98 14.01 -13.75 11.35
C ASP A 98 13.13 -12.64 11.92
N LEU A 99 11.81 -12.74 11.76
CA LEU A 99 10.80 -11.83 12.30
C LEU A 99 10.17 -12.30 13.61
N ASN A 100 10.48 -13.50 14.11
CA ASN A 100 9.91 -14.07 15.33
C ASN A 100 10.06 -13.11 16.52
N GLY A 101 8.95 -12.88 17.24
CA GLY A 101 8.90 -12.00 18.40
C GLY A 101 9.06 -10.51 18.08
N LYS A 102 9.30 -10.11 16.82
CA LYS A 102 9.36 -8.69 16.46
C LYS A 102 7.96 -8.08 16.48
N ARG A 103 7.90 -6.80 16.83
CA ARG A 103 6.68 -6.00 16.78
C ARG A 103 6.51 -5.38 15.40
N PHE A 104 5.40 -5.67 14.74
CA PHE A 104 5.00 -5.04 13.48
C PHE A 104 3.96 -3.95 13.75
N GLY A 105 4.15 -2.77 13.16
CA GLY A 105 3.24 -1.63 13.28
C GLY A 105 2.36 -1.49 12.05
N PHE A 106 1.10 -1.15 12.26
CA PHE A 106 0.09 -0.94 11.23
C PHE A 106 -0.42 0.50 11.30
N GLY A 107 -0.41 1.20 10.17
CA GLY A 107 -1.04 2.50 9.99
C GLY A 107 -2.13 2.39 8.94
N SER A 108 -3.37 2.21 9.38
CA SER A 108 -4.53 2.13 8.48
C SER A 108 -5.13 3.51 8.28
N TYR A 109 -5.48 3.84 7.04
CA TYR A 109 -6.14 5.09 6.68
C TYR A 109 -7.24 4.87 5.65
N GLY A 110 -8.37 5.55 5.83
CA GLY A 110 -9.46 5.63 4.86
C GLY A 110 -9.94 7.08 4.71
N SER A 111 -10.02 7.55 3.45
CA SER A 111 -10.50 8.90 3.13
C SER A 111 -11.93 9.11 3.66
N GLY A 112 -12.15 10.22 4.36
CA GLY A 112 -13.39 10.53 5.08
C GLY A 112 -13.07 11.17 6.43
N SER A 113 -12.45 10.39 7.34
CA SER A 113 -11.63 10.93 8.45
C SER A 113 -10.94 9.87 9.34
N SER A 114 -10.98 8.57 9.02
CA SER A 114 -10.55 7.56 9.99
C SER A 114 -9.14 7.04 9.71
N ALA A 115 -8.30 7.13 10.75
CA ALA A 115 -7.02 6.46 10.81
C ALA A 115 -6.95 5.62 12.09
N MET A 116 -6.30 4.47 12.00
CA MET A 116 -6.04 3.61 13.16
C MET A 116 -4.60 3.14 13.12
N VAL A 117 -3.90 3.33 14.25
CA VAL A 117 -2.54 2.82 14.45
C VAL A 117 -2.60 1.71 15.48
N PHE A 118 -2.09 0.54 15.13
CA PHE A 118 -2.02 -0.62 16.03
C PHE A 118 -0.74 -1.41 15.79
N SER A 119 -0.44 -2.40 16.64
CA SER A 119 0.73 -3.25 16.47
C SER A 119 0.47 -4.68 16.95
N GLY A 120 1.20 -5.63 16.37
CA GLY A 120 1.18 -7.04 16.77
C GLY A 120 2.59 -7.59 16.95
N LEU A 121 2.71 -8.69 17.69
CA LEU A 121 3.94 -9.48 17.78
C LEU A 121 3.86 -10.65 16.81
N ILE A 122 4.87 -10.79 15.95
CA ILE A 122 4.98 -11.94 15.03
C ILE A 122 5.22 -13.20 15.85
N GLN A 123 4.35 -14.19 15.67
CA GLN A 123 4.43 -15.47 16.37
C GLN A 123 5.40 -16.41 15.64
N PRO A 124 6.10 -17.33 16.35
CA PRO A 124 7.10 -18.20 15.76
C PRO A 124 6.58 -19.06 14.60
N GLN A 125 5.28 -19.36 14.56
CA GLN A 125 4.66 -20.16 13.51
C GLN A 125 4.55 -19.42 12.16
N TYR A 126 4.95 -18.14 12.06
CA TYR A 126 4.89 -17.39 10.80
C TYR A 126 5.74 -18.03 9.70
N GLU A 127 6.87 -18.67 10.06
CA GLU A 127 7.78 -19.33 9.11
C GLU A 127 7.09 -20.45 8.32
N GLU A 128 6.24 -21.22 8.98
CA GLU A 128 5.48 -22.32 8.37
C GLU A 128 4.51 -21.85 7.29
N ILE A 129 4.03 -20.62 7.41
CA ILE A 129 3.10 -20.00 6.45
C ILE A 129 3.90 -19.34 5.33
N VAL A 130 4.88 -18.49 5.68
CA VAL A 130 5.60 -17.65 4.72
C VAL A 130 6.51 -18.46 3.78
N LYS A 131 7.01 -19.63 4.20
CA LYS A 131 7.85 -20.49 3.35
C LYS A 131 7.16 -20.94 2.05
N ASN A 132 5.84 -20.93 2.04
CA ASN A 132 5.02 -21.31 0.89
C ASN A 132 4.50 -20.09 0.11
N MET A 133 4.78 -18.86 0.56
CA MET A 133 4.37 -17.65 -0.15
C MET A 133 5.32 -17.37 -1.30
N ASN A 134 4.75 -17.09 -2.48
CA ASN A 134 5.51 -16.60 -3.63
C ASN A 134 4.60 -15.74 -4.49
N ILE A 135 4.52 -14.45 -4.15
CA ILE A 135 3.63 -13.52 -4.85
C ILE A 135 3.99 -13.36 -6.32
N GLU A 136 5.28 -13.45 -6.65
CA GLU A 136 5.74 -13.33 -8.02
C GLU A 136 5.19 -14.49 -8.87
N ALA A 137 5.23 -15.71 -8.34
CA ALA A 137 4.65 -16.89 -8.98
C ALA A 137 3.11 -16.84 -9.02
N GLU A 138 2.47 -16.35 -7.95
CA GLU A 138 1.00 -16.17 -7.91
C GLU A 138 0.52 -15.15 -8.96
N LEU A 139 1.31 -14.10 -9.23
CA LEU A 139 1.00 -13.05 -10.19
C LEU A 139 1.51 -13.35 -11.61
N ALA A 140 2.38 -14.35 -11.79
CA ALA A 140 2.97 -14.69 -13.09
C ALA A 140 1.95 -15.05 -14.18
N PRO A 141 0.81 -15.72 -13.90
CA PRO A 141 -0.20 -16.03 -14.92
C PRO A 141 -0.97 -14.81 -15.43
N ARG A 142 -0.81 -13.62 -14.85
CA ARG A 142 -1.52 -12.41 -15.30
C ARG A 142 -1.11 -12.05 -16.73
N ARG A 143 -2.09 -11.64 -17.52
CA ARG A 143 -1.86 -11.12 -18.87
C ARG A 143 -1.70 -9.61 -18.84
N ARG A 144 -0.63 -9.10 -19.45
CA ARG A 144 -0.49 -7.67 -19.73
C ARG A 144 -1.52 -7.25 -20.78
N LEU A 145 -2.27 -6.20 -20.48
CA LEU A 145 -3.21 -5.58 -21.42
C LEU A 145 -2.54 -4.44 -22.19
N THR A 146 -3.02 -4.18 -23.40
CA THR A 146 -2.83 -2.89 -24.08
C THR A 146 -3.68 -1.80 -23.42
N LEU A 147 -3.39 -0.53 -23.71
CA LEU A 147 -4.20 0.58 -23.20
C LEU A 147 -5.65 0.50 -23.69
N GLN A 148 -5.85 0.17 -24.97
CA GLN A 148 -7.18 0.02 -25.55
C GLN A 148 -7.99 -1.09 -24.88
N GLU A 149 -7.36 -2.23 -24.60
CA GLU A 149 -7.98 -3.34 -23.87
C GLU A 149 -8.40 -2.92 -22.45
N TYR A 150 -7.54 -2.16 -21.76
CA TYR A 150 -7.84 -1.59 -20.46
C TYR A 150 -9.03 -0.62 -20.51
N GLU A 151 -9.06 0.30 -21.48
CA GLU A 151 -10.16 1.26 -21.64
C GLU A 151 -11.50 0.57 -21.92
N THR A 152 -11.50 -0.47 -22.76
CA THR A 152 -12.69 -1.31 -23.00
C THR A 152 -13.25 -1.91 -21.71
N LEU A 153 -12.37 -2.43 -20.84
CA LEU A 153 -12.78 -2.97 -19.53
C LEU A 153 -13.23 -1.86 -18.56
N HIS A 154 -12.46 -0.77 -18.47
CA HIS A 154 -12.70 0.31 -17.53
C HIS A 154 -14.00 1.05 -17.79
N GLU A 155 -14.37 1.21 -19.06
CA GLU A 155 -15.60 1.88 -19.50
C GLU A 155 -16.82 0.92 -19.54
N ASN A 156 -16.68 -0.32 -19.03
CA ASN A 156 -17.74 -1.33 -18.99
C ASN A 156 -18.37 -1.62 -20.36
N LYS A 157 -17.55 -1.72 -21.42
CA LYS A 157 -18.04 -2.01 -22.78
C LYS A 157 -18.32 -3.49 -23.05
N LEU A 158 -18.04 -4.37 -22.08
CA LEU A 158 -18.24 -5.82 -22.19
C LEU A 158 -19.41 -6.25 -21.32
N SER A 159 -20.16 -7.25 -21.80
CA SER A 159 -21.14 -7.95 -20.99
C SER A 159 -20.52 -9.20 -20.32
N PRO A 160 -21.16 -9.76 -19.27
CA PRO A 160 -20.72 -11.01 -18.65
C PRO A 160 -20.58 -12.19 -19.63
N GLU A 161 -21.29 -12.16 -20.76
CA GLU A 161 -21.26 -13.20 -21.80
C GLU A 161 -20.04 -13.07 -22.74
N GLU A 162 -19.36 -11.92 -22.73
CA GLU A 162 -18.23 -11.60 -23.62
C GLU A 162 -16.94 -11.28 -22.83
N PRO A 163 -16.47 -12.17 -21.93
CA PRO A 163 -15.28 -11.88 -21.13
C PRO A 163 -14.03 -11.87 -22.01
N MET A 164 -13.16 -10.88 -21.80
CA MET A 164 -11.85 -10.82 -22.46
C MET A 164 -10.86 -11.88 -21.97
N LEU A 165 -11.11 -12.47 -20.80
CA LEU A 165 -10.27 -13.47 -20.16
C LEU A 165 -11.15 -14.57 -19.58
N HIS A 166 -10.75 -15.81 -19.83
CA HIS A 166 -11.36 -16.97 -19.19
C HIS A 166 -10.56 -17.30 -17.93
N THR A 167 -11.20 -17.14 -16.78
CA THR A 167 -10.62 -17.44 -15.46
C THR A 167 -10.59 -18.95 -15.24
N LYS A 168 -9.83 -19.42 -14.24
CA LYS A 168 -9.88 -20.81 -13.77
C LYS A 168 -9.76 -20.81 -12.25
N ARG A 169 -10.59 -21.60 -11.58
CA ARG A 169 -10.72 -21.69 -10.12
C ARG A 169 -11.06 -20.35 -9.44
N GLU A 170 -11.98 -19.61 -10.03
CA GLU A 170 -12.42 -18.29 -9.53
C GLU A 170 -13.94 -18.13 -9.60
N PHE A 171 -14.49 -17.28 -8.73
CA PHE A 171 -15.89 -16.87 -8.81
C PHE A 171 -16.05 -15.76 -9.85
N ILE A 172 -16.99 -15.92 -10.78
CA ILE A 172 -17.29 -14.92 -11.81
C ILE A 172 -18.76 -14.52 -11.77
N LEU A 173 -19.03 -13.24 -12.03
CA LEU A 173 -20.39 -12.72 -12.23
C LEU A 173 -20.88 -13.19 -13.60
N VAL A 174 -22.07 -13.81 -13.65
CA VAL A 174 -22.66 -14.32 -14.90
C VAL A 174 -23.98 -13.66 -15.26
N ASP A 175 -24.66 -13.02 -14.29
CA ASP A 175 -25.95 -12.38 -14.53
C ASP A 175 -26.21 -11.28 -13.50
N VAL A 176 -26.84 -10.20 -13.95
CA VAL A 176 -27.39 -9.13 -13.12
C VAL A 176 -28.84 -8.94 -13.52
N ASN A 177 -29.75 -9.36 -12.65
CA ASN A 177 -31.17 -9.38 -12.95
C ASN A 177 -31.73 -7.96 -13.13
N THR A 178 -32.50 -7.76 -14.19
CA THR A 178 -33.10 -6.47 -14.55
C THR A 178 -34.63 -6.46 -14.46
N THR A 179 -35.26 -7.59 -14.09
CA THR A 179 -36.71 -7.66 -13.92
C THR A 179 -37.16 -6.78 -12.76
N THR A 180 -38.41 -6.32 -12.80
CA THR A 180 -38.94 -5.40 -11.80
C THR A 180 -38.95 -6.00 -10.38
N GLU A 181 -39.25 -7.30 -10.24
CA GLU A 181 -39.35 -7.92 -8.90
C GLU A 181 -38.00 -8.15 -8.22
N SER A 182 -36.92 -8.32 -8.99
CA SER A 182 -35.61 -8.76 -8.48
C SER A 182 -34.44 -7.96 -9.06
N ARG A 183 -34.68 -6.69 -9.40
CA ARG A 183 -33.68 -5.81 -10.01
C ARG A 183 -32.43 -5.70 -9.13
N GLY A 184 -31.28 -6.01 -9.70
CA GLY A 184 -29.97 -5.95 -9.03
C GLY A 184 -29.54 -7.24 -8.35
N GLU A 185 -30.35 -8.30 -8.38
CA GLU A 185 -29.88 -9.66 -8.00
C GLU A 185 -28.69 -10.05 -8.89
N ARG A 186 -27.61 -10.54 -8.28
CA ARG A 186 -26.39 -10.94 -8.97
C ARG A 186 -26.19 -12.44 -8.84
N ARG A 187 -25.87 -13.11 -9.94
CA ARG A 187 -25.58 -14.54 -9.96
C ARG A 187 -24.13 -14.78 -10.29
N TYR A 188 -23.54 -15.73 -9.58
CA TYR A 188 -22.14 -16.09 -9.69
C TYR A 188 -22.00 -17.59 -9.89
N ILE A 189 -20.98 -18.00 -10.63
CA ILE A 189 -20.53 -19.40 -10.70
C ILE A 189 -19.09 -19.49 -10.25
N PHE A 190 -18.70 -20.67 -9.75
CA PHE A 190 -17.29 -21.02 -9.61
C PHE A 190 -16.84 -21.70 -10.89
N ASN A 191 -15.88 -21.10 -11.59
CA ASN A 191 -15.35 -21.64 -12.84
C ASN A 191 -14.21 -22.61 -12.50
N GLU A 192 -14.38 -23.91 -12.74
CA GLU A 192 -13.38 -24.94 -12.39
C GLU A 192 -12.09 -24.88 -13.22
#